data_AF-E0RP57-F1
#
_entry.id   AF-E0RP57-F1
#
_cell.length_a   1.000
_cell.length_b   1.000
_cell.length_c   1.000
_cell.angle_alpha   90.00
_cell.angle_beta   90.00
_cell.angle_gamma   90.00
#
_symmetry.space_group_name_H-M   'P 1'
#
loop_
_entity.id
_entity.type
_entity.pdbx_description
1 polymer ?
#
loop_
_entity_poly.entity_id
_entity_poly.type
_entity_poly.pdbx_seq_one_letter_code
_entity_poly.pdbx_strand_id
1 'polypeptide(L)'
;MSDREQQGREERGVVARATYEGPLPPASEFARYEKTLPGAAERILTLAEEEAHHRRELERRLVEASIQASRWGQILAFLIAMVSLGAVILSVLLHQVAGAIAPAVLAITSLVATFLGSRREE
;
A
#
# COMPACT_ATOMS: atom_id res chain seq x y z
N MET A 1 -14.71 35.55 -66.73
CA MET A 1 -14.22 35.86 -65.37
C MET A 1 -15.14 35.26 -64.31
N SER A 2 -15.70 34.09 -64.63
CA SER A 2 -16.02 33.04 -63.67
C SER A 2 -14.71 32.31 -63.35
N ASP A 3 -14.68 31.63 -62.22
CA ASP A 3 -13.60 30.78 -61.70
C ASP A 3 -12.54 31.53 -60.91
N ARG A 4 -12.53 31.27 -59.58
CA ARG A 4 -11.35 31.06 -58.70
C ARG A 4 -11.45 31.61 -57.28
N GLU A 5 -12.56 32.20 -56.88
CA GLU A 5 -12.76 32.56 -55.45
C GLU A 5 -13.57 31.50 -54.66
N GLN A 6 -13.59 30.26 -55.15
CA GLN A 6 -14.01 29.08 -54.38
C GLN A 6 -12.88 28.50 -53.49
N GLN A 7 -11.80 29.23 -53.25
CA GLN A 7 -10.64 28.64 -52.59
C GLN A 7 -10.72 28.73 -51.06
N GLY A 8 -11.20 27.63 -50.46
CA GLY A 8 -10.73 27.19 -49.14
C GLY A 8 -11.64 27.49 -47.96
N ARG A 9 -12.86 26.93 -47.94
CA ARG A 9 -13.58 26.70 -46.68
C ARG A 9 -12.73 25.72 -45.87
N GLU A 10 -11.95 26.23 -44.92
CA GLU A 10 -11.21 25.42 -43.96
C GLU A 10 -12.19 24.48 -43.24
N GLU A 11 -12.22 23.21 -43.65
CA GLU A 11 -12.83 22.14 -42.88
C GLU A 11 -11.97 21.94 -41.63
N ARG A 12 -12.27 22.73 -40.58
CA ARG A 12 -11.77 22.45 -39.23
C ARG A 12 -12.43 21.17 -38.74
N GLY A 13 -11.86 20.03 -39.10
CA GLY A 13 -12.20 18.74 -38.53
C GLY A 13 -11.95 18.78 -37.02
N VAL A 14 -13.02 18.85 -36.24
CA VAL A 14 -12.93 18.73 -34.78
C VAL A 14 -12.62 17.27 -34.47
N VAL A 15 -11.36 16.99 -34.14
CA VAL A 15 -10.96 15.67 -33.63
C VAL A 15 -11.48 15.55 -32.20
N ALA A 16 -12.60 14.85 -32.02
CA ALA A 16 -13.10 14.50 -30.70
C ALA A 16 -12.19 13.41 -30.09
N ARG A 17 -11.46 13.75 -29.02
CA ARG A 17 -10.65 12.79 -28.23
C ARG A 17 -11.46 12.35 -27.03
N ALA A 18 -11.78 11.05 -26.94
CA ALA A 18 -12.32 10.45 -25.73
C ALA A 18 -11.17 10.01 -24.82
N THR A 19 -11.19 10.44 -23.57
CA THR A 19 -10.28 9.96 -22.51
C THR A 19 -11.14 9.25 -21.49
N TYR A 20 -10.75 8.04 -21.14
CA TYR A 20 -11.43 7.24 -20.13
C TYR A 20 -10.47 7.04 -18.97
N GLU A 21 -10.99 7.13 -17.75
CA GLU A 21 -10.26 6.85 -16.53
C GLU A 21 -10.78 5.55 -15.91
N GLY A 22 -9.86 4.65 -15.60
CA GLY A 22 -10.15 3.36 -14.99
C GLY A 22 -9.67 2.18 -15.83
N PRO A 23 -9.64 0.98 -15.23
CA PRO A 23 -9.12 -0.23 -15.86
C PRO A 23 -10.05 -0.80 -16.94
N LEU A 24 -11.28 -0.29 -17.05
CA LEU A 24 -12.30 -0.77 -17.98
C LEU A 24 -12.74 0.33 -18.94
N PRO A 25 -12.95 0.01 -20.23
CA PRO A 25 -13.60 0.93 -21.15
C PRO A 25 -15.07 1.14 -20.74
N PRO A 26 -15.74 2.20 -21.23
CA PRO A 26 -17.16 2.41 -21.00
C PRO A 26 -18.00 1.22 -21.47
N ALA A 27 -19.12 0.97 -20.79
CA ALA A 27 -20.08 -0.08 -21.14
C ALA A 27 -20.48 -0.05 -22.63
N SER A 28 -20.65 1.14 -23.21
CA SER A 28 -21.02 1.34 -24.62
C SER A 28 -19.94 0.90 -25.63
N GLU A 29 -18.68 0.80 -25.22
CA GLU A 29 -17.55 0.43 -26.09
C GLU A 29 -17.35 -1.10 -26.19
N PHE A 30 -17.80 -1.89 -25.21
CA PHE A 30 -17.63 -3.35 -25.21
C PHE A 30 -18.23 -4.03 -26.45
N ALA A 31 -19.41 -3.58 -26.87
CA ALA A 31 -20.05 -4.11 -28.08
C ALA A 31 -19.25 -3.79 -29.36
N ARG A 32 -18.45 -2.71 -29.37
CA ARG A 32 -17.55 -2.41 -30.49
C ARG A 32 -16.33 -3.31 -30.47
N TYR A 33 -15.71 -3.51 -29.29
CA TYR A 33 -14.59 -4.43 -29.14
C TYR A 33 -14.94 -5.84 -29.60
N GLU A 34 -16.11 -6.34 -29.18
CA GLU A 34 -16.59 -7.67 -29.55
C GLU A 34 -16.84 -7.82 -31.05
N LYS A 35 -17.35 -6.76 -31.70
CA LYS A 35 -17.54 -6.72 -33.16
C LYS A 35 -16.21 -6.64 -33.92
N THR A 36 -15.21 -5.95 -33.37
CA THR A 36 -13.89 -5.82 -34.00
C THR A 36 -13.07 -7.09 -33.86
N LEU A 37 -13.10 -7.71 -32.68
CA LEU A 37 -12.43 -8.97 -32.38
C LEU A 37 -13.33 -9.76 -31.42
N PRO A 38 -14.00 -10.82 -31.90
CA PRO A 38 -14.81 -11.68 -31.04
C PRO A 38 -13.98 -12.22 -29.86
N GLY A 39 -14.56 -12.18 -28.65
CA GLY A 39 -13.92 -12.52 -27.38
C GLY A 39 -13.07 -11.40 -26.76
N ALA A 40 -12.95 -10.23 -27.41
CA ALA A 40 -12.18 -9.12 -26.83
C ALA A 40 -12.85 -8.54 -25.58
N ALA A 41 -14.18 -8.46 -25.54
CA ALA A 41 -14.89 -7.92 -24.38
C ALA A 41 -14.63 -8.76 -23.13
N GLU A 42 -14.73 -10.09 -23.26
CA GLU A 42 -14.43 -11.05 -22.20
C GLU A 42 -12.99 -10.91 -21.71
N ARG A 43 -12.02 -10.92 -22.63
CA ARG A 43 -10.59 -10.79 -22.28
C ARG A 43 -10.27 -9.49 -21.53
N ILE A 44 -10.94 -8.39 -21.86
CA ILE A 44 -10.79 -7.11 -21.15
C ILE A 44 -11.34 -7.21 -19.73
N LEU A 45 -12.52 -7.82 -19.56
CA LEU A 45 -13.11 -8.04 -18.23
C LEU A 45 -12.25 -8.96 -17.38
N THR A 46 -11.81 -10.09 -17.92
CA THR A 46 -10.90 -11.02 -17.23
C THR A 46 -9.62 -10.32 -16.80
N LEU A 47 -9.00 -9.52 -17.67
CA LEU A 47 -7.80 -8.76 -17.33
C LEU A 47 -8.04 -7.82 -16.13
N ALA A 48 -9.16 -7.10 -16.12
CA ALA A 48 -9.49 -6.20 -15.02
C ALA A 48 -9.81 -6.95 -13.71
N GLU A 49 -10.44 -8.11 -13.79
CA GLU A 49 -10.69 -8.99 -12.64
C GLU A 49 -9.39 -9.54 -12.05
N GLU A 50 -8.47 -9.99 -12.91
CA GLU A 50 -7.14 -10.46 -12.52
C GLU A 50 -6.33 -9.35 -11.86
N GLU A 51 -6.33 -8.14 -12.42
CA GLU A 51 -5.66 -6.97 -11.83
C GLU A 51 -6.28 -6.60 -10.47
N ALA A 52 -7.62 -6.61 -10.37
CA ALA A 52 -8.31 -6.37 -9.11
C ALA A 52 -8.03 -7.47 -8.07
N HIS A 53 -7.87 -8.72 -8.48
CA HIS A 53 -7.47 -9.81 -7.60
C HIS A 53 -6.01 -9.65 -7.16
N HIS A 54 -5.10 -9.34 -8.08
CA HIS A 54 -3.70 -9.10 -7.78
C HIS A 54 -3.51 -7.95 -6.78
N ARG A 55 -4.21 -6.84 -6.99
CA ARG A 55 -4.18 -5.70 -6.06
C ARG A 55 -4.70 -6.08 -4.67
N ARG A 56 -5.84 -6.78 -4.58
CA ARG A 56 -6.39 -7.25 -3.29
C ARG A 56 -5.44 -8.20 -2.58
N GLU A 57 -4.76 -9.07 -3.32
CA GLU A 57 -3.75 -9.99 -2.76
C GLU A 57 -2.52 -9.23 -2.23
N LEU A 58 -2.04 -8.21 -2.95
CA LEU A 58 -0.97 -7.34 -2.45
C LEU A 58 -1.38 -6.57 -1.19
N GLU A 59 -2.56 -5.97 -1.19
CA GLU A 59 -3.12 -5.27 -0.02
C GLU A 59 -3.22 -6.23 1.18
N ARG A 60 -3.72 -7.44 0.96
CA ARG A 60 -3.81 -8.49 1.99
C ARG A 60 -2.43 -8.85 2.54
N ARG A 61 -1.44 -9.08 1.67
CA ARG A 61 -0.07 -9.41 2.09
C ARG A 61 0.57 -8.29 2.90
N LEU A 62 0.36 -7.03 2.52
CA LEU A 62 0.85 -5.88 3.26
C LEU A 62 0.24 -5.81 4.66
N VAL A 63 -1.08 -6.00 4.77
CA VAL A 63 -1.77 -6.06 6.07
C VAL A 63 -1.28 -7.23 6.91
N GLU A 64 -1.16 -8.42 6.33
CA GLU A 64 -0.67 -9.61 7.04
C GLU A 64 0.80 -9.45 7.49
N ALA A 65 1.66 -8.84 6.67
CA ALA A 65 3.03 -8.54 7.03
C ALA A 65 3.11 -7.52 8.19
N SER A 66 2.28 -6.48 8.15
CA SER A 66 2.17 -5.48 9.22
C SER A 66 1.72 -6.12 10.55
N ILE A 67 0.68 -6.96 10.51
CA ILE A 67 0.21 -7.71 11.69
C ILE A 67 1.32 -8.61 12.25
N GLN A 68 2.03 -9.32 11.39
CA GLN A 68 3.12 -10.19 11.81
C GLN A 68 4.27 -9.40 12.45
N ALA A 69 4.71 -8.30 11.83
CA ALA A 69 5.75 -7.43 12.36
C ALA A 69 5.35 -6.88 13.74
N SER A 70 4.11 -6.40 13.89
CA SER A 70 3.56 -5.93 15.16
C SER A 70 3.57 -7.02 16.23
N ARG A 71 3.11 -8.23 15.88
CA ARG A 71 3.09 -9.39 16.80
C ARG A 71 4.50 -9.77 17.27
N TRP A 72 5.48 -9.81 16.37
CA TRP A 72 6.88 -10.08 16.74
C TRP A 72 7.47 -8.96 17.59
N GLY A 73 7.16 -7.70 17.27
CA GLY A 73 7.55 -6.54 18.08
C GLY A 73 7.02 -6.63 19.51
N GLN A 74 5.74 -7.00 19.69
CA GLN A 74 5.14 -7.19 21.01
C GLN A 74 5.78 -8.34 21.79
N ILE A 75 6.07 -9.47 21.14
CA ILE A 75 6.73 -10.62 21.79
C ILE A 75 8.14 -10.24 22.25
N LEU A 76 8.93 -9.57 21.40
CA LEU A 76 10.28 -9.11 21.75
C LEU A 76 10.24 -8.07 22.89
N ALA A 77 9.31 -7.13 22.85
CA ALA A 77 9.12 -6.16 23.93
C ALA A 77 8.74 -6.84 25.26
N PHE A 78 7.84 -7.83 25.23
CA PHE A 78 7.49 -8.61 26.40
C PHE A 78 8.69 -9.39 26.97
N LEU A 79 9.50 -10.01 26.11
CA LEU A 79 10.71 -10.73 26.52
C LEU A 79 11.73 -9.78 27.18
N ILE A 80 11.99 -8.62 26.58
CA ILE A 80 12.88 -7.59 27.15
C ILE A 80 12.35 -7.13 28.52
N ALA A 81 11.04 -6.87 28.63
CA ALA A 81 10.43 -6.49 29.90
C ALA A 81 10.60 -7.57 30.99
N MET A 82 10.40 -8.84 30.64
CA MET A 82 10.62 -9.97 31.54
C MET A 82 12.08 -10.09 31.99
N VAL A 83 13.03 -9.94 31.08
CA VAL A 83 14.48 -9.98 31.39
C VAL A 83 14.86 -8.81 32.29
N SER A 84 14.42 -7.58 31.97
CA SER A 84 14.67 -6.40 32.79
C SER A 84 14.08 -6.55 34.19
N LEU A 85 12.86 -7.08 34.31
CA LEU A 85 12.23 -7.35 35.61
C LEU A 85 13.04 -8.38 36.42
N GLY A 86 13.46 -9.48 35.79
CA GLY A 86 14.31 -10.49 36.42
C GLY A 86 15.65 -9.93 36.91
N ALA A 87 16.28 -9.06 36.11
CA ALA A 87 17.53 -8.39 36.47
C ALA A 87 17.36 -7.47 37.69
N VAL A 88 16.25 -6.75 37.78
CA VAL A 88 15.92 -5.92 38.95
C VAL A 88 15.73 -6.78 40.20
N ILE A 89 14.95 -7.85 40.12
CA ILE A 89 14.73 -8.78 41.25
C ILE A 89 16.06 -9.37 41.73
N LEU A 90 16.90 -9.83 40.81
CA LEU A 90 18.22 -10.39 41.14
C LEU A 90 19.12 -9.34 41.81
N SER A 91 19.12 -8.11 41.31
CA SER A 91 19.94 -7.01 41.86
C SER A 91 19.54 -6.65 43.29
N VAL A 92 18.24 -6.70 43.62
CA VAL A 92 17.74 -6.51 44.98
C VAL A 92 18.22 -7.63 45.91
N LEU A 93 18.16 -8.88 45.47
CA LEU A 93 18.64 -10.04 46.26
C LEU A 93 20.15 -9.97 46.54
N LEU A 94 20.94 -9.48 45.58
CA LEU A 94 22.39 -9.31 45.70
C LEU A 94 22.81 -8.01 46.40
N HIS A 95 21.87 -7.20 46.89
CA HIS A 95 22.11 -5.90 47.54
C HIS A 95 22.93 -4.91 46.69
N GLN A 96 22.96 -5.10 45.38
CA GLN A 96 23.71 -4.26 44.46
C GLN A 96 22.80 -3.26 43.76
N VAL A 97 22.73 -2.05 44.30
CA VAL A 97 21.88 -0.96 43.78
C VAL A 97 22.26 -0.57 42.35
N ALA A 98 23.56 -0.69 42.00
CA ALA A 98 24.06 -0.39 40.66
C ALA A 98 23.54 -1.37 39.59
N GLY A 99 23.25 -2.63 39.96
CA GLY A 99 22.72 -3.64 39.04
C GLY A 99 21.27 -3.37 38.59
N ALA A 100 20.50 -2.62 39.37
CA ALA A 100 19.10 -2.34 39.10
C ALA A 100 18.87 -1.15 38.14
N ILE A 101 19.82 -0.21 38.04
CA ILE A 101 19.65 1.04 37.29
C ILE A 101 19.81 0.80 35.77
N ALA A 102 20.81 0.01 35.35
CA ALA A 102 21.08 -0.23 33.94
C ALA A 102 19.92 -0.92 33.17
N PRO A 103 19.28 -2.00 33.68
CA PRO A 103 18.15 -2.62 33.00
C PRO A 103 16.90 -1.73 32.94
N ALA A 104 16.69 -0.88 33.95
CA ALA A 104 15.57 0.06 33.98
C ALA A 104 15.70 1.15 32.90
N VAL A 105 16.91 1.73 32.75
CA VAL A 105 17.18 2.73 31.71
C VAL A 105 17.05 2.12 30.32
N LEU A 106 17.55 0.90 30.11
CA LEU A 106 17.40 0.16 28.85
C LEU A 106 15.93 -0.09 28.50
N ALA A 107 15.12 -0.53 29.47
CA ALA A 107 13.70 -0.79 29.25
C ALA A 107 12.91 0.48 28.89
N ILE A 108 13.17 1.60 29.59
CA ILE A 108 12.53 2.89 29.31
C ILE A 108 12.96 3.41 27.92
N THR A 109 14.25 3.31 27.60
CA THR A 109 14.78 3.77 26.31
C THR A 109 14.19 2.95 25.16
N SER A 110 14.06 1.62 25.31
CA SER A 110 13.44 0.78 24.28
C SER A 110 11.96 1.12 24.09
N LEU A 111 11.22 1.34 25.18
CA LEU A 111 9.81 1.72 25.13
C LEU A 111 9.60 3.05 24.39
N VAL A 112 10.44 4.04 24.70
CA VAL A 112 10.41 5.37 24.05
C VAL A 112 10.81 5.26 22.58
N ALA A 113 11.82 4.45 22.24
CA ALA A 113 12.24 4.23 20.86
C ALA A 113 11.14 3.56 20.02
N THR A 114 10.44 2.56 20.57
CA THR A 114 9.30 1.92 19.90
C THR A 114 8.15 2.91 19.65
N PHE A 115 7.84 3.78 20.62
CA PHE A 115 6.77 4.78 20.50
C PHE A 115 7.13 5.96 19.58
N LEU A 116 8.41 6.32 19.46
CA LEU A 116 8.87 7.36 18.54
C LEU A 116 9.01 6.84 17.10
N GLY A 117 9.45 5.59 16.94
CA GLY A 117 9.53 4.92 15.64
C GLY A 117 8.16 4.73 14.99
N SER A 118 7.12 4.45 15.78
CA SER A 118 5.76 4.26 15.26
C SER A 118 5.07 5.52 14.72
N ARG A 119 5.64 6.72 14.96
CA ARG A 119 5.08 8.00 14.49
C ARG A 119 5.70 8.53 13.20
N ARG A 120 6.54 7.74 12.52
CA ARG A 120 7.15 8.12 11.23
C ARG A 120 6.49 7.47 10.02
N GLU A 121 5.41 6.71 10.21
CA GLU A 121 4.70 6.02 9.13
C GLU A 121 3.25 6.51 8.93
N GLU A 122 2.86 7.61 9.58
CA GLU A 122 1.70 8.43 9.19
C GLU A 122 2.16 9.66 8.40
#